data_AF-A0A0C1H9D9-F1
#
_entry.id   AF-A0A0C1H9D9-F1
#
_cell.length_a   1.000
_cell.length_b   1.000
_cell.length_c   1.000
_cell.angle_alpha   90.00
_cell.angle_beta   90.00
_cell.angle_gamma   90.00
#
_symmetry.space_group_name_H-M   'P 1'
#
loop_
_entity.id
_entity.type
_entity.pdbx_description
1 polymer ?
#
loop_
_entity_poly.entity_id
_entity_poly.type
_entity_poly.pdbx_seq_one_letter_code
_entity_poly.pdbx_strand_id
1 'polypeptide(L)'
;MGTDIGTDARTRQFFQELWRRMSPRGTMVVQLLVIDGQEAGSCICLDAGNTTYGLILDFDERFRKLSPGRIMSWQGVTAAADRGIHYSNLLRSTPFLDRLADEFESFQRLRICRRYGYADLLLAAQELLRPVGAKARKLKQLRTRKRSAFVN
;
A
#
# COMPACT_ATOMS: atom_id res chain seq x y z
N MET A 1 18.77 -11.26 3.17
CA MET A 1 18.64 -9.89 3.72
C MET A 1 17.38 -9.86 4.58
N GLY A 2 17.55 -10.03 5.89
CA GLY A 2 16.48 -9.79 6.86
C GLY A 2 16.15 -8.30 6.87
N THR A 3 14.88 -7.96 7.05
CA THR A 3 14.47 -6.57 7.22
C THR A 3 14.88 -6.15 8.61
N ASP A 4 16.07 -5.55 8.74
CA ASP A 4 16.54 -5.03 10.03
C ASP A 4 15.70 -3.81 10.42
N ILE A 5 14.59 -4.10 11.12
CA ILE A 5 13.63 -3.13 11.64
C ILE A 5 14.28 -2.21 12.69
N GLY A 6 15.41 -2.65 13.25
CA GLY A 6 16.12 -1.97 14.32
C GLY A 6 17.04 -0.85 13.83
N THR A 7 17.65 -0.94 12.65
CA THR A 7 18.70 0.01 12.24
C THR A 7 18.19 1.39 11.82
N ASP A 8 16.97 1.48 11.26
CA ASP A 8 16.36 2.77 10.89
C ASP A 8 15.42 3.29 11.99
N ALA A 9 15.72 4.48 12.51
CA ALA A 9 14.92 5.14 13.54
C ALA A 9 13.47 5.38 13.11
N ARG A 10 13.22 5.67 11.82
CA ARG A 10 11.84 5.86 11.32
C ARG A 10 11.06 4.55 11.31
N THR A 11 11.68 3.48 10.83
CA THR A 11 11.10 2.13 10.85
C THR A 11 10.80 1.69 12.28
N ARG A 12 11.73 1.89 13.23
CA ARG A 12 11.50 1.60 14.65
C ARG A 12 10.30 2.37 15.22
N GLN A 13 10.24 3.68 15.00
CA GLN A 13 9.11 4.51 15.45
C GLN A 13 7.78 4.05 14.86
N PHE A 14 7.78 3.65 13.58
CA PHE A 14 6.59 3.13 12.92
C PHE A 14 6.07 1.86 13.62
N PHE A 15 6.93 0.86 13.89
CA PHE A 15 6.51 -0.36 14.56
C PHE A 15 6.11 -0.14 16.03
N GLN A 16 6.78 0.77 16.74
CA GLN A 16 6.38 1.17 18.10
C GLN A 16 4.98 1.78 18.12
N GLU A 17 4.69 2.69 17.19
CA GLU A 17 3.38 3.32 17.09
C GLU A 17 2.30 2.32 16.63
N LEU A 18 2.66 1.42 15.72
CA LEU A 18 1.78 0.33 15.27
C LEU A 18 1.41 -0.56 16.46
N TRP A 19 2.40 -1.02 17.22
CA TRP A 19 2.20 -1.83 18.42
C TRP A 19 1.32 -1.11 19.43
N ARG A 20 1.65 0.14 19.77
CA ARG A 20 0.90 0.95 20.75
C ARG A 20 -0.59 1.07 20.39
N ARG A 21 -0.92 1.17 19.09
CA ARG A 21 -2.31 1.33 18.62
C ARG A 21 -3.06 0.01 18.52
N MET A 22 -2.38 -1.08 18.18
CA MET A 22 -3.03 -2.32 17.72
C MET A 22 -2.94 -3.46 18.73
N SER A 23 -1.89 -3.52 19.56
CA SER A 23 -1.76 -4.56 20.58
C SER A 23 -2.88 -4.55 21.63
N PRO A 24 -3.39 -3.40 22.13
CA PRO A 24 -4.46 -3.42 23.15
C PRO A 24 -5.78 -3.99 22.63
N ARG A 25 -5.96 -4.04 21.30
CA ARG A 25 -7.14 -4.61 20.64
C ARG A 25 -6.92 -6.06 20.20
N GLY A 26 -5.75 -6.62 20.48
CA GLY A 26 -5.34 -7.94 19.98
C GLY A 26 -5.15 -8.01 18.47
N THR A 27 -5.15 -6.87 17.75
CA THR A 27 -5.05 -6.84 16.28
C THR A 27 -3.62 -6.84 15.78
N MET A 28 -2.63 -6.76 16.68
CA MET A 28 -1.23 -7.01 16.37
C MET A 28 -0.69 -8.03 17.35
N VAL A 29 -0.03 -9.06 16.82
CA VAL A 29 0.52 -10.17 17.60
C VAL A 29 2.00 -10.30 17.29
N VAL A 30 2.81 -10.46 18.35
CA VAL A 30 4.22 -10.79 18.25
C VAL A 30 4.41 -12.18 18.85
N GLN A 31 4.99 -13.08 18.07
CA GLN A 31 5.33 -14.43 18.51
C GLN A 31 6.85 -14.55 18.57
N LEU A 32 7.35 -15.17 19.64
CA LEU A 32 8.76 -15.46 19.82
C LEU A 32 8.94 -16.97 19.91
N LEU A 33 9.89 -17.50 19.14
CA LEU A 33 10.34 -18.87 19.23
C LEU A 33 11.59 -18.91 20.08
N VAL A 34 11.55 -19.70 21.16
CA VAL A 34 12.68 -19.91 22.07
C VAL A 34 13.09 -21.38 22.02
N ILE A 35 14.37 -21.64 21.80
CA ILE A 35 14.97 -22.99 21.76
C ILE A 35 16.08 -23.01 22.80
N ASP A 36 15.98 -23.92 23.78
CA ASP A 36 16.95 -24.06 24.87
C ASP A 36 17.26 -22.75 25.60
N GLY A 37 16.22 -21.93 25.82
CA GLY A 37 16.33 -20.62 26.47
C GLY A 37 16.89 -19.50 25.60
N GLN A 38 17.18 -19.76 24.32
CA GLN A 38 17.68 -18.76 23.37
C GLN A 38 16.60 -18.36 22.36
N GLU A 39 16.52 -17.07 22.05
CA GLU A 39 15.66 -16.57 20.98
C GLU A 39 16.13 -17.12 19.63
N ALA A 40 15.26 -17.90 18.99
CA ALA A 40 15.54 -18.58 17.72
C ALA A 40 14.77 -17.96 16.55
N GLY A 41 13.70 -17.21 16.83
CA GLY A 41 12.98 -16.46 15.80
C GLY A 41 11.85 -15.60 16.35
N SER A 42 11.37 -14.71 15.49
CA SER A 42 10.25 -13.82 15.77
C SER A 42 9.31 -13.73 14.57
N CYS A 43 8.01 -13.57 14.85
CA CYS A 43 7.00 -13.29 13.85
C CYS A 43 6.12 -12.14 14.33
N ILE A 44 5.83 -11.20 13.43
CA ILE A 44 4.90 -10.09 13.66
C ILE A 44 3.73 -10.24 12.70
N CYS A 45 2.53 -10.36 13.27
CA CYS A 45 1.29 -10.50 12.53
C CYS A 45 0.34 -9.34 12.82
N LEU A 46 -0.49 -9.02 11.83
CA LEU A 46 -1.58 -8.06 11.95
C LEU A 46 -2.90 -8.72 11.59
N ASP A 47 -3.89 -8.64 12.47
CA ASP A 47 -5.22 -9.18 12.24
C ASP A 47 -6.14 -8.06 11.76
N ALA A 48 -6.83 -8.28 10.64
CA ALA A 48 -7.84 -7.37 10.11
C ALA A 48 -9.01 -8.17 9.51
N GLY A 49 -10.20 -7.96 10.05
CA GLY A 49 -11.38 -8.76 9.70
C GLY A 49 -11.18 -10.22 10.10
N ASN A 50 -11.33 -11.13 9.15
CA ASN A 50 -11.12 -12.57 9.32
C ASN A 50 -9.77 -13.04 8.74
N THR A 51 -8.82 -12.12 8.54
CA THR A 51 -7.51 -12.40 7.95
C THR A 51 -6.39 -11.95 8.87
N THR A 52 -5.38 -12.81 9.05
CA THR A 52 -4.10 -12.45 9.66
C THR A 52 -3.05 -12.24 8.57
N TYR A 53 -2.23 -11.21 8.73
CA TYR A 53 -1.20 -10.80 7.80
C TYR A 53 0.18 -10.93 8.44
N GLY A 54 1.01 -11.84 7.94
CA GLY A 54 2.40 -12.03 8.38
C GLY A 54 3.27 -10.91 7.86
N LEU A 55 3.54 -9.89 8.68
CA LEU A 55 4.33 -8.72 8.27
C LEU A 55 5.82 -9.06 8.20
N ILE A 56 6.30 -9.70 9.27
CA ILE A 56 7.70 -10.01 9.48
C ILE A 56 7.78 -11.44 10.01
N LEU A 57 8.70 -12.20 9.43
CA LEU A 57 9.15 -13.46 9.94
C LEU A 57 10.67 -13.44 9.83
N ASP A 58 11.34 -13.58 10.96
CA ASP A 58 12.79 -13.61 11.03
C ASP A 58 13.25 -14.70 11.98
N PHE A 59 14.43 -15.25 11.73
CA PHE A 59 14.98 -16.30 12.55
C PHE A 59 16.50 -16.25 12.60
N ASP A 60 17.04 -16.79 13.66
CA ASP A 60 18.48 -16.89 13.83
C ASP A 60 19.02 -18.09 13.06
N GLU A 61 19.93 -17.82 12.12
CA GLU A 61 20.58 -18.79 11.24
C GLU A 61 21.32 -19.90 12.01
N ARG A 62 21.72 -19.67 13.27
CA ARG A 62 22.29 -20.71 14.15
C ARG A 62 21.35 -21.91 14.30
N PHE A 63 20.04 -21.69 14.25
CA PHE A 63 19.02 -22.72 14.38
C PHE A 63 18.47 -23.20 13.04
N ARG A 64 19.06 -22.81 11.90
CA ARG A 64 18.54 -23.13 10.55
C ARG A 64 18.19 -24.61 10.35
N LYS A 65 18.98 -25.53 10.93
CA LYS A 65 18.75 -26.98 10.83
C LYS A 65 17.40 -27.43 11.42
N LEU A 66 16.85 -26.67 12.37
CA LEU A 66 15.55 -26.93 12.99
C LEU A 66 14.39 -26.31 12.22
N SER A 67 14.66 -25.59 11.12
CA SER A 67 13.66 -24.90 10.30
C SER A 67 12.73 -23.97 11.11
N PRO A 68 13.27 -23.03 11.92
CA PRO A 68 12.49 -22.15 12.79
C PRO A 68 11.40 -21.39 12.04
N GLY A 69 11.69 -20.89 10.84
CA GLY A 69 10.69 -20.22 9.99
C GLY A 69 9.46 -21.09 9.71
N ARG A 70 9.62 -22.40 9.46
CA ARG A 70 8.49 -23.32 9.22
C ARG A 70 7.67 -23.55 10.48
N ILE A 71 8.34 -23.73 11.62
CA ILE A 71 7.70 -23.90 12.93
C ILE A 71 6.85 -22.67 13.24
N MET A 72 7.44 -21.49 13.10
CA MET A 72 6.76 -20.23 13.39
C MET A 72 5.61 -19.95 12.45
N SER A 73 5.76 -20.20 11.13
CA SER A 73 4.64 -20.02 10.19
C SER A 73 3.46 -20.93 10.54
N TRP A 74 3.72 -22.21 10.84
CA TRP A 74 2.66 -23.15 11.22
C TRP A 74 1.97 -22.75 12.53
N GLN A 75 2.75 -22.40 13.56
CA GLN A 75 2.22 -21.94 14.84
C GLN A 75 1.46 -20.62 14.71
N GLY A 76 1.90 -19.72 13.82
CA GLY A 76 1.21 -18.49 13.48
C GLY A 76 -0.18 -18.74 12.91
N VAL A 77 -0.28 -19.62 11.91
CA VAL A 77 -1.56 -20.02 11.29
C VAL A 77 -2.47 -20.69 12.32
N THR A 78 -1.95 -21.63 13.10
CA THR A 78 -2.72 -22.35 14.12
C THR A 78 -3.26 -21.39 15.17
N ALA A 79 -2.40 -20.52 15.72
CA ALA A 79 -2.82 -19.55 16.72
C ALA A 79 -3.84 -18.55 16.17
N ALA A 80 -3.76 -18.18 14.88
CA ALA A 80 -4.75 -17.32 14.24
C ALA A 80 -6.10 -18.05 14.12
N ALA A 81 -6.09 -19.31 13.68
CA ALA A 81 -7.29 -20.14 13.62
C ALA A 81 -7.96 -20.28 15.00
N ASP A 82 -7.18 -20.47 16.07
CA ASP A 82 -7.69 -20.53 17.45
C ASP A 82 -8.36 -19.21 17.89
N ARG A 83 -8.01 -18.08 17.27
CA ARG A 83 -8.66 -16.77 17.48
C ARG A 83 -9.87 -16.54 16.58
N GLY A 84 -10.28 -17.53 15.78
CA GLY A 84 -11.38 -17.42 14.82
C GLY A 84 -11.02 -16.69 13.52
N ILE A 85 -9.72 -16.57 13.21
CA ILE A 85 -9.26 -16.04 11.93
C ILE A 85 -9.34 -17.16 10.88
N HIS A 86 -9.94 -16.86 9.73
CA HIS A 86 -10.19 -17.85 8.68
C HIS A 86 -9.10 -17.88 7.61
N TYR A 87 -8.40 -16.75 7.40
CA TYR A 87 -7.40 -16.61 6.35
C TYR A 87 -6.05 -16.17 6.92
N SER A 88 -4.96 -16.73 6.39
CA SER A 88 -3.60 -16.32 6.73
C SER A 88 -2.86 -15.91 5.46
N ASN A 89 -2.53 -14.63 5.35
CA ASN A 89 -1.76 -14.11 4.23
C ASN A 89 -0.33 -13.80 4.67
N LEU A 90 0.64 -14.48 4.07
CA LEU A 90 2.05 -14.40 4.46
C LEU A 90 2.78 -13.20 3.82
N LEU A 91 2.10 -12.42 2.96
CA LEU A 91 2.55 -11.21 2.25
C LEU A 91 3.81 -11.34 1.38
N ARG A 92 4.54 -12.44 1.50
CA ARG A 92 5.74 -12.77 0.73
C ARG A 92 5.64 -14.21 0.24
N SER A 93 6.00 -14.38 -1.02
CA SER A 93 6.28 -15.71 -1.56
C SER A 93 7.75 -16.03 -1.32
N THR A 94 8.00 -17.14 -0.64
CA THR A 94 9.33 -17.73 -0.50
C THR A 94 9.16 -19.25 -0.64
N PRO A 95 10.20 -20.00 -1.06
CA PRO A 95 10.05 -21.42 -1.37
C PRO A 95 9.48 -22.30 -0.26
N PHE A 96 9.56 -21.87 1.02
CA PHE A 96 8.95 -22.61 2.12
C PHE A 96 7.52 -22.14 2.45
N LEU A 97 7.22 -20.84 2.30
CA LEU A 97 5.87 -20.30 2.48
C LEU A 97 4.95 -20.78 1.35
N ASP A 98 5.49 -20.93 0.14
CA ASP A 98 4.76 -21.45 -1.02
C ASP A 98 4.26 -22.89 -0.79
N ARG A 99 4.91 -23.66 0.10
CA ARG A 99 4.46 -25.02 0.48
C ARG A 99 3.39 -25.02 1.55
N LEU A 100 3.19 -23.89 2.22
CA LEU A 100 2.15 -23.69 3.23
C LEU A 100 0.90 -23.03 2.61
N ALA A 101 1.04 -22.40 1.46
CA ALA A 101 -0.02 -21.65 0.80
C ALA A 101 -0.98 -22.57 0.04
N ASP A 102 -2.28 -22.38 0.26
CA ASP A 102 -3.34 -22.97 -0.56
C ASP A 102 -3.60 -22.14 -1.83
N GLU A 103 -3.38 -20.83 -1.75
CA GLU A 103 -3.66 -19.87 -2.82
C GLU A 103 -2.55 -18.80 -2.91
N PHE A 104 -2.41 -18.20 -4.11
CA PHE A 104 -1.46 -17.14 -4.38
C PHE A 104 -2.19 -15.88 -4.86
N GLU A 105 -1.92 -14.76 -4.20
CA GLU A 105 -2.45 -13.45 -4.58
C GLU A 105 -1.33 -12.53 -5.09
N SER A 106 -1.65 -11.68 -6.06
CA SER A 106 -0.76 -10.64 -6.56
C SER A 106 -1.26 -9.26 -6.16
N PHE A 107 -0.43 -8.52 -5.42
CA PHE A 107 -0.71 -7.14 -5.06
C PHE A 107 -0.05 -6.19 -6.06
N GLN A 108 -0.86 -5.42 -6.77
CA GLN A 108 -0.38 -4.40 -7.70
C GLN A 108 -0.58 -3.01 -7.10
N ARG A 109 0.50 -2.23 -7.00
CA ARG A 109 0.39 -0.83 -6.62
C ARG A 109 -0.06 -0.01 -7.82
N LEU A 110 -1.33 0.38 -7.84
CA LEU A 110 -1.84 1.32 -8.83
C LEU A 110 -1.53 2.76 -8.39
N ARG A 111 -0.84 3.50 -9.26
CA ARG A 111 -0.65 4.94 -9.07
C ARG A 111 -1.60 5.68 -10.00
N ILE A 112 -2.66 6.24 -9.44
CA ILE A 112 -3.56 7.12 -10.19
C ILE A 112 -2.96 8.52 -10.19
N CYS A 113 -2.24 8.85 -11.26
CA CYS A 113 -1.83 10.22 -11.53
C CYS A 113 -2.96 10.92 -12.27
N ARG A 114 -3.52 12.00 -11.71
CA ARG A 114 -4.24 13.00 -12.51
C ARG A 114 -3.21 13.63 -13.45
N ARG A 115 -3.01 13.06 -14.64
CA ARG A 115 -2.38 13.81 -15.74
C ARG A 115 -3.35 14.96 -16.04
N TYR A 116 -2.84 16.19 -16.11
CA TYR A 116 -3.54 17.27 -16.80
C TYR A 116 -3.92 16.73 -18.17
N GLY A 117 -5.20 16.38 -18.34
CA GLY A 117 -5.67 15.80 -19.59
C GLY A 117 -5.58 16.85 -20.68
N TYR A 118 -5.65 16.42 -21.94
CA TYR A 118 -5.91 17.36 -23.04
C TYR A 118 -7.12 18.25 -22.73
N ALA A 119 -8.10 17.77 -21.95
CA ALA A 119 -9.22 18.57 -21.45
C ALA A 119 -8.79 19.79 -20.64
N ASP A 120 -7.91 19.64 -19.64
CA ASP A 120 -7.44 20.78 -18.83
C ASP A 120 -6.62 21.76 -19.67
N LEU A 121 -5.84 21.24 -20.62
CA LEU A 121 -5.03 22.03 -21.54
C LEU A 121 -5.90 22.80 -22.55
N LEU A 122 -6.98 22.19 -23.04
CA LEU A 122 -7.97 22.80 -23.91
C LEU A 122 -8.82 23.85 -23.17
N LEU A 123 -9.18 23.59 -21.92
CA LEU A 123 -9.87 24.56 -21.06
C LEU A 123 -8.99 25.77 -20.77
N ALA A 124 -7.71 25.56 -20.44
CA ALA A 124 -6.73 26.63 -20.27
C ALA A 124 -6.52 27.43 -21.57
N ALA A 125 -6.41 26.74 -22.72
CA ALA A 125 -6.31 27.40 -24.02
C ALA A 125 -7.57 28.22 -24.37
N GLN A 126 -8.75 27.70 -24.04
CA GLN A 126 -10.03 28.39 -24.25
C GLN A 126 -10.12 29.67 -23.41
N GLU A 127 -9.69 29.63 -22.15
CA GLU A 127 -9.60 30.80 -21.25
C GLU A 127 -8.63 31.86 -21.82
N LEU A 128 -7.44 31.43 -22.26
CA LEU A 128 -6.41 32.31 -22.86
C LEU A 128 -6.86 32.95 -24.18
N LEU A 129 -7.64 32.24 -25.01
CA LEU A 129 -8.12 32.72 -26.31
C LEU A 129 -9.43 33.53 -26.20
N ARG A 130 -10.11 33.49 -25.05
CA ARG A 130 -11.36 34.22 -24.78
C ARG A 130 -11.30 35.74 -25.08
N PRO A 131 -10.22 36.49 -24.76
CA PRO A 131 -10.13 37.92 -25.07
C PRO A 131 -9.98 38.18 -26.58
N VAL A 132 -9.30 37.26 -27.29
CA VAL A 132 -9.08 37.36 -28.75
C VAL A 132 -10.40 37.10 -29.48
N GLY A 133 -11.17 36.09 -29.05
CA GLY A 133 -12.50 35.81 -29.57
C GLY A 133 -13.48 36.95 -29.34
N ALA A 134 -13.44 37.59 -28.18
CA ALA A 134 -14.26 38.77 -27.87
C ALA A 134 -13.90 39.99 -28.75
N LYS A 135 -12.59 40.26 -28.94
CA LYS A 135 -12.13 41.33 -29.84
C LYS A 135 -12.50 41.06 -31.30
N ALA A 136 -12.35 39.82 -31.77
CA ALA A 136 -12.72 39.42 -33.13
C ALA A 136 -14.23 39.54 -33.39
N ARG A 137 -15.08 39.15 -32.43
CA ARG A 137 -16.54 39.35 -32.51
C ARG A 137 -16.91 40.83 -32.54
N LYS A 138 -16.28 41.67 -31.70
CA LYS A 138 -16.51 43.12 -31.67
C LYS A 138 -16.13 43.79 -32.98
N LEU A 139 -14.97 43.41 -33.56
CA LEU A 139 -14.54 43.87 -34.89
C LEU A 139 -15.48 43.41 -36.02
N LYS A 140 -15.98 42.17 -35.95
CA LYS A 140 -16.94 41.65 -36.94
C LYS A 140 -18.29 42.38 -36.86
N GLN A 141 -18.80 42.66 -35.65
CA GLN A 141 -20.02 43.45 -35.41
C GLN A 141 -19.88 44.91 -35.86
N LEU A 142 -18.72 45.54 -35.61
CA LEU A 142 -18.42 46.89 -36.10
C LEU A 142 -18.37 46.95 -37.63
N ARG A 143 -17.82 45.92 -38.28
CA ARG A 143 -17.84 45.78 -39.76
C ARG A 143 -19.25 45.57 -40.31
N THR A 144 -20.11 44.82 -39.62
CA THR A 144 -21.50 44.60 -40.07
C THR A 144 -22.33 45.88 -39.95
N ARG A 145 -22.19 46.65 -38.85
CA ARG A 145 -22.85 47.95 -38.66
C ARG A 145 -22.41 49.02 -39.67
N LYS A 146 -21.12 49.07 -40.04
CA LYS A 146 -20.65 49.99 -41.09
C LYS A 146 -21.25 49.69 -42.46
N ARG A 147 -21.53 48.42 -42.80
CA ARG A 147 -22.19 48.07 -44.07
C ARG A 147 -23.68 48.44 -44.10
N SER A 148 -24.37 48.45 -42.96
CA SER A 148 -25.78 48.87 -42.87
C SER A 148 -25.98 50.38 -42.97
N ALA A 149 -24.93 51.17 -42.68
CA ALA A 149 -24.97 52.63 -42.75
C ALA A 149 -24.64 53.21 -44.14
N PHE A 150 -24.30 52.37 -45.12
CA PHE A 150 -23.97 52.75 -46.51
C PHE A 150 -25.02 52.28 -47.54
N VAL A 151 -26.21 51.88 -47.06
CA VAL A 151 -27.37 51.59 -47.91
C VAL A 151 -28.45 52.62 -47.56
N ASN A 152 -28.37 53.78 -48.21
CA ASN A 152 -29.44 54.76 -48.39
C ASN A 152 -29.16 55.48 -49.72
#